data_AF-A0A9D1YTJ6-F1
#
_entry.id   AF-A0A9D1YTJ6-F1
#
_cell.length_a   1.000
_cell.length_b   1.000
_cell.length_c   1.000
_cell.angle_alpha   90.00
_cell.angle_beta   90.00
_cell.angle_gamma   90.00
#
_symmetry.space_group_name_H-M   'P 1'
#
loop_
_entity.id
_entity.type
_entity.pdbx_description
1 polymer ?
#
loop_
_entity_poly.entity_id
_entity_poly.type
_entity_poly.pdbx_seq_one_letter_code
_entity_poly.pdbx_strand_id
1 'polypeptide(L)'
;RDASSGEQYVYSAQQGLIRVTDPVYLEALGLETAAPQKTSAEIASLGLSSNEISGWGFVCGSTHYVASGGELFAFESTETREHYDMSFTQMPTDLCESLTFSQNEASQVVTDGAGSFWIIEHGEKRPVALATLQNGDLPTKYRLVLPSEFLDALPVGPTYRIPSYGVLESGQAVIGDSDDRYIYSADAGLVPVTNEAIIVSLGLQQTPVNLTDSELQEVGVHDTALDSWLVTCSEEVFFASSQQVHPVAEDALEHLAMNPVELPADLCGLLTVSDLEATRVMSDMSGRLWVFEDGALRAATEGTLEDAGLQSLDRVTMPDAYKRLLPVWLNLEINEFELMEVPPAP
;
A
#
# COMPACT_ATOMS: atom_id res chain seq x y z
N ARG A 1 6.27 50.21 9.43
CA ARG A 1 5.34 50.14 8.27
C ARG A 1 5.63 51.33 7.37
N ASP A 2 5.71 51.14 6.06
CA ASP A 2 5.79 52.27 5.12
C ASP A 2 4.43 52.99 5.09
N ALA A 3 4.44 54.29 5.38
CA ALA A 3 3.24 55.11 5.44
C ALA A 3 2.53 55.27 4.09
N SER A 4 3.25 55.08 2.97
CA SER A 4 2.74 55.25 1.61
C SER A 4 2.22 53.95 1.00
N SER A 5 2.97 52.85 1.11
CA SER A 5 2.60 51.56 0.51
C SER A 5 1.83 50.65 1.48
N GLY A 6 1.92 50.91 2.79
CA GLY A 6 1.38 50.02 3.82
C GLY A 6 2.24 48.78 4.08
N GLU A 7 3.34 48.60 3.35
CA GLU A 7 4.23 47.45 3.50
C GLU A 7 4.85 47.40 4.90
N GLN A 8 5.05 46.17 5.37
CA GLN A 8 5.58 45.89 6.68
C GLN A 8 7.01 45.36 6.59
N TYR A 9 7.78 45.71 7.61
CA TYR A 9 9.19 45.40 7.68
C TYR A 9 9.56 45.05 9.12
N VAL A 10 10.45 44.08 9.28
CA VAL A 10 11.13 43.77 10.54
C VAL A 10 12.55 44.31 10.46
N TYR A 11 13.01 44.98 11.50
CA TYR A 11 14.38 45.49 11.55
C TYR A 11 15.32 44.46 12.21
N SER A 12 16.41 44.13 11.52
CA SER A 12 17.57 43.43 12.06
C SER A 12 18.79 44.34 12.00
N ALA A 13 19.56 44.40 13.08
CA ALA A 13 20.83 45.11 13.12
C ALA A 13 21.88 44.52 12.16
N GLN A 14 21.75 43.24 11.79
CA GLN A 14 22.68 42.56 10.89
C GLN A 14 22.33 42.75 9.41
N GLN A 15 21.03 42.83 9.08
CA GLN A 15 20.55 42.83 7.68
C GLN A 15 19.73 44.06 7.28
N GLY A 16 19.44 44.97 8.20
CA GLY A 16 18.55 46.10 7.97
C GLY A 16 17.07 45.69 8.01
N LEU A 17 16.24 46.34 7.21
CA LEU A 17 14.80 46.08 7.10
C LEU A 17 14.54 44.88 6.19
N ILE A 18 13.94 43.83 6.75
CA ILE A 18 13.44 42.64 6.07
C ILE A 18 11.98 42.86 5.73
N ARG A 19 11.62 42.74 4.45
CA ARG A 19 10.23 42.91 3.99
C ARG A 19 9.37 41.74 4.47
N VAL A 20 8.13 42.03 4.86
CA VAL A 20 7.12 41.03 5.20
C VAL A 20 6.02 41.09 4.17
N THR A 21 5.77 39.98 3.47
CA THR A 21 4.81 39.98 2.36
C THR A 21 3.36 39.96 2.85
N ASP A 22 3.10 39.36 4.02
CA ASP A 22 1.79 39.34 4.68
C ASP A 22 1.93 39.54 6.20
N PRO A 23 1.16 40.46 6.83
CA PRO A 23 1.19 40.68 8.28
C PRO A 23 0.88 39.44 9.12
N VAL A 24 0.19 38.43 8.58
CA VAL A 24 -0.09 37.18 9.32
C VAL A 24 1.21 36.47 9.77
N TYR A 25 2.30 36.62 9.02
CA TYR A 25 3.59 36.04 9.40
C TYR A 25 4.21 36.73 10.62
N LEU A 26 3.91 38.01 10.87
CA LEU A 26 4.35 38.68 12.10
C LEU A 26 3.61 38.12 13.32
N GLU A 27 2.30 37.90 13.19
CA GLU A 27 1.48 37.31 14.24
C GLU A 27 1.94 35.89 14.57
N ALA A 28 2.24 35.10 13.53
CA ALA A 28 2.80 33.76 13.66
C ALA A 28 4.11 33.73 14.44
N LEU A 29 4.99 34.70 14.19
CA LEU A 29 6.30 34.86 14.83
C LEU A 29 6.22 35.52 16.22
N GLY A 30 5.05 36.01 16.63
CA GLY A 30 4.85 36.67 17.93
C GLY A 30 5.39 38.09 17.95
N LEU A 31 5.59 38.68 16.78
CA LEU A 31 6.07 40.04 16.61
C LEU A 31 4.90 41.02 16.62
N GLU A 32 5.17 42.23 17.11
CA GLU A 32 4.16 43.28 17.20
C GLU A 32 3.72 43.75 15.79
N THR A 33 2.42 43.65 15.51
CA THR A 33 1.83 44.10 14.22
C THR A 33 1.56 45.60 14.17
N ALA A 34 1.54 46.26 15.33
CA ALA A 34 1.38 47.71 15.50
C ALA A 34 2.69 48.47 15.22
N ALA A 35 3.25 48.28 14.03
CA ALA A 35 4.50 48.91 13.65
C ALA A 35 4.35 50.45 13.49
N PRO A 36 5.33 51.25 13.96
CA PRO A 36 5.35 52.69 13.73
C PRO A 36 5.34 53.01 12.22
N GLN A 37 4.65 54.09 11.86
CA GLN A 37 4.62 54.59 10.49
C GLN A 37 5.93 55.32 10.17
N LYS A 38 6.54 54.97 9.04
CA LYS A 38 7.78 55.56 8.53
C LYS A 38 7.59 55.99 7.09
N THR A 39 8.21 57.08 6.70
CA THR A 39 8.28 57.49 5.29
C THR A 39 9.18 56.55 4.51
N SER A 40 8.97 56.43 3.20
CA SER A 40 9.84 55.59 2.35
C SER A 40 11.30 56.04 2.36
N ALA A 41 11.56 57.33 2.58
CA ALA A 41 12.92 57.86 2.74
C ALA A 41 13.59 57.38 4.04
N GLU A 42 12.86 57.33 5.16
CA GLU A 42 13.37 56.76 6.41
C GLU A 42 13.62 55.25 6.26
N ILE A 43 12.73 54.53 5.60
CA ILE A 43 12.88 53.09 5.31
C ILE A 43 14.14 52.86 4.48
N ALA A 44 14.32 53.61 3.38
CA ALA A 44 15.50 53.50 2.54
C ALA A 44 16.80 53.78 3.32
N SER A 45 16.77 54.73 4.28
CA SER A 45 17.95 55.05 5.10
C SER A 45 18.36 53.96 6.10
N LEU A 46 17.42 53.08 6.47
CA LEU A 46 17.68 51.97 7.39
C LEU A 46 18.30 50.75 6.68
N GLY A 47 18.37 50.78 5.34
CA GLY A 47 18.85 49.68 4.51
C GLY A 47 17.80 48.60 4.33
N LEU A 48 17.62 48.13 3.10
CA LEU A 48 16.72 47.01 2.78
C LEU A 48 17.53 45.74 2.64
N SER A 49 17.09 44.69 3.34
CA SER A 49 17.58 43.34 3.14
C SER A 49 17.08 42.80 1.80
N SER A 50 17.86 41.90 1.18
CA SER A 50 17.39 41.08 0.07
C SER A 50 16.49 39.94 0.51
N ASN A 51 16.46 39.64 1.82
CA ASN A 51 15.60 38.60 2.37
C ASN A 51 14.19 39.12 2.59
N GLU A 52 13.22 38.22 2.46
CA GLU A 52 11.81 38.49 2.76
C GLU A 52 11.22 37.39 3.64
N ILE A 53 10.24 37.78 4.46
CA ILE A 53 9.39 36.87 5.22
C ILE A 53 8.12 36.68 4.38
N SER A 54 8.05 35.52 3.72
CA SER A 54 6.99 35.20 2.74
C SER A 54 6.31 33.86 2.99
N GLY A 55 6.48 33.28 4.18
CA GLY A 55 5.95 31.96 4.51
C GLY A 55 6.04 31.65 5.99
N TRP A 56 5.74 30.40 6.32
CA TRP A 56 5.63 29.89 7.69
C TRP A 56 6.90 29.17 8.18
N GLY A 57 7.82 28.84 7.26
CA GLY A 57 9.07 28.12 7.53
C GLY A 57 10.25 29.06 7.75
N PHE A 58 11.01 28.84 8.83
CA PHE A 58 12.16 29.66 9.20
C PHE A 58 13.38 28.81 9.56
N VAL A 59 14.58 29.33 9.29
CA VAL A 59 15.85 28.74 9.77
C VAL A 59 16.51 29.68 10.77
N CYS A 60 16.75 29.19 11.97
CA CYS A 60 17.55 29.88 13.00
C CYS A 60 18.78 29.04 13.33
N GLY A 61 19.96 29.55 12.99
CA GLY A 61 21.19 28.76 13.01
C GLY A 61 21.13 27.63 11.97
N SER A 62 21.16 26.38 12.42
CA SER A 62 21.00 25.18 11.58
C SER A 62 19.65 24.49 11.73
N THR A 63 18.78 24.98 12.61
CA THR A 63 17.52 24.32 12.96
C THR A 63 16.37 24.94 12.15
N HIS A 64 15.50 24.08 11.64
CA HIS A 64 14.31 24.46 10.88
C HIS A 64 13.11 24.52 11.82
N TYR A 65 12.28 25.56 11.64
CA TYR A 65 11.12 25.83 12.46
C TYR A 65 9.91 26.15 11.59
N VAL A 66 8.72 25.89 12.13
CA VAL A 66 7.46 26.44 11.64
C VAL A 66 6.92 27.44 12.68
N ALA A 67 6.47 28.61 12.22
CA ALA A 67 5.88 29.62 13.09
C ALA A 67 4.37 29.39 13.28
N SER A 68 3.91 29.43 14.52
CA SER A 68 2.48 29.42 14.82
C SER A 68 2.20 30.05 16.18
N GLY A 69 1.08 30.77 16.31
CA GLY A 69 0.57 31.24 17.60
C GLY A 69 1.54 32.13 18.40
N GLY A 70 2.54 32.72 17.76
CA GLY A 70 3.53 33.56 18.39
C GLY A 70 4.84 32.87 18.79
N GLU A 71 5.01 31.59 18.43
CA GLU A 71 6.19 30.79 18.75
C GLU A 71 6.75 30.08 17.51
N LEU A 72 8.05 29.77 17.56
CA LEU A 72 8.72 28.88 16.61
C LEU A 72 8.76 27.45 17.15
N PHE A 73 8.23 26.50 16.39
CA PHE A 73 8.24 25.06 16.72
C PHE A 73 9.29 24.36 15.85
N ALA A 74 10.28 23.72 16.48
CA ALA A 74 11.24 22.89 15.76
C ALA A 74 10.52 21.64 15.23
N PHE A 75 10.85 21.17 14.03
CA PHE A 75 10.31 19.88 13.55
C PHE A 75 10.84 18.74 14.41
N GLU A 76 9.97 17.79 14.77
CA GLU A 76 10.34 16.60 15.56
C GLU A 76 11.41 15.73 14.85
N SER A 77 11.42 15.77 13.52
CA SER A 77 12.35 15.01 12.68
C SER A 77 12.58 15.68 11.32
N THR A 78 13.57 15.19 10.58
CA THR A 78 13.80 15.62 9.19
C THR A 78 12.68 15.15 8.26
N GLU A 79 12.11 13.98 8.50
CA GLU A 79 10.99 13.41 7.75
C GLU A 79 9.71 14.26 7.92
N THR A 80 9.40 14.65 9.16
CA THR A 80 8.27 15.55 9.44
C THR A 80 8.42 16.89 8.73
N ARG A 81 9.63 17.44 8.67
CA ARG A 81 9.92 18.66 7.90
C ARG A 81 9.66 18.47 6.41
N GLU A 82 10.01 17.31 5.85
CA GLU A 82 9.81 17.00 4.44
C GLU A 82 8.33 16.83 4.09
N HIS A 83 7.51 16.28 4.99
CA HIS A 83 6.06 16.21 4.79
C HIS A 83 5.39 17.58 4.62
N TYR A 84 5.92 18.63 5.26
CA TYR A 84 5.39 19.98 5.12
C TYR A 84 5.70 20.63 3.77
N ASP A 85 6.68 20.11 3.01
CA ASP A 85 7.11 20.56 1.68
C ASP A 85 7.11 22.10 1.48
N MET A 86 7.66 22.83 2.45
CA MET A 86 7.67 24.28 2.45
C MET A 86 9.07 24.87 2.19
N SER A 87 9.09 26.09 1.69
CA SER A 87 10.31 26.90 1.65
C SER A 87 10.61 27.52 3.02
N PHE A 88 11.90 27.74 3.29
CA PHE A 88 12.38 28.28 4.56
C PHE A 88 13.15 29.58 4.37
N THR A 89 12.82 30.60 5.16
CA THR A 89 13.57 31.87 5.20
C THR A 89 14.67 31.78 6.25
N GLN A 90 15.93 32.01 5.86
CA GLN A 90 17.05 32.14 6.80
C GLN A 90 16.91 33.43 7.61
N MET A 91 16.76 33.29 8.93
CA MET A 91 16.61 34.41 9.83
C MET A 91 17.98 34.91 10.32
N PRO A 92 18.17 36.25 10.44
CA PRO A 92 19.34 36.83 11.11
C PRO A 92 19.46 36.36 12.55
N THR A 93 20.69 36.27 13.06
CA THR A 93 20.92 35.78 14.44
C THR A 93 20.27 36.69 15.48
N ASP A 94 20.36 38.01 15.31
CA ASP A 94 19.77 38.97 16.24
C ASP A 94 18.24 38.93 16.25
N LEU A 95 17.62 38.62 15.11
CA LEU A 95 16.18 38.41 15.05
C LEU A 95 15.80 37.08 15.71
N CYS A 96 16.52 35.99 15.42
CA CYS A 96 16.32 34.69 16.10
C CYS A 96 16.40 34.80 17.62
N GLU A 97 17.36 35.56 18.16
CA GLU A 97 17.51 35.77 19.61
C GLU A 97 16.33 36.52 20.25
N SER A 98 15.53 37.23 19.45
CA SER A 98 14.35 37.97 19.92
C SER A 98 13.03 37.20 19.83
N LEU A 99 13.02 36.05 19.13
CA LEU A 99 11.82 35.24 18.92
C LEU A 99 11.59 34.27 20.07
N THR A 100 10.32 33.91 20.29
CA THR A 100 9.95 32.88 21.27
C THR A 100 10.02 31.51 20.62
N PHE A 101 10.76 30.59 21.23
CA PHE A 101 10.85 29.19 20.79
C PHE A 101 9.97 28.32 21.68
N SER A 102 9.12 27.50 21.07
CA SER A 102 8.31 26.55 21.81
C SER A 102 9.18 25.42 22.37
N GLN A 103 8.75 24.85 23.50
CA GLN A 103 9.33 23.62 24.05
C GLN A 103 8.72 22.36 23.40
N ASN A 104 7.64 22.53 22.62
CA ASN A 104 7.03 21.46 21.86
C ASN A 104 7.59 21.46 20.44
N GLU A 105 7.58 20.29 19.82
CA GLU A 105 7.99 20.11 18.44
C GLU A 105 6.77 20.15 17.51
N ALA A 106 6.98 20.55 16.26
CA ALA A 106 6.00 20.43 15.19
C ALA A 106 5.99 18.98 14.71
N SER A 107 4.83 18.34 14.84
CA SER A 107 4.56 17.00 14.32
C SER A 107 3.76 17.07 13.03
N GLN A 108 3.59 15.91 12.38
CA GLN A 108 2.74 15.78 11.20
C GLN A 108 1.24 15.99 11.51
N VAL A 109 0.83 15.80 12.77
CA VAL A 109 -0.56 15.89 13.23
C VAL A 109 -0.85 17.30 13.74
N VAL A 110 -1.72 18.00 13.03
CA VAL A 110 -2.06 19.40 13.34
C VAL A 110 -3.56 19.56 13.58
N THR A 111 -3.92 20.67 14.22
CA THR A 111 -5.32 21.07 14.38
C THR A 111 -5.53 22.48 13.85
N ASP A 112 -6.70 22.74 13.28
CA ASP A 112 -7.12 24.12 13.02
C ASP A 112 -7.65 24.80 14.29
N GLY A 113 -7.94 26.11 14.20
CA GLY A 113 -8.55 26.87 15.31
C GLY A 113 -9.97 26.42 15.68
N ALA A 114 -10.64 25.60 14.86
CA ALA A 114 -11.95 25.02 15.13
C ALA A 114 -11.85 23.64 15.82
N GLY A 115 -10.65 23.06 15.91
CA GLY A 115 -10.38 21.75 16.50
C GLY A 115 -10.50 20.58 15.52
N SER A 116 -10.60 20.81 14.21
CA SER A 116 -10.52 19.73 13.22
C SER A 116 -9.09 19.22 13.12
N PHE A 117 -8.93 17.92 12.90
CA PHE A 117 -7.63 17.29 12.79
C PHE A 117 -7.20 17.12 11.34
N TRP A 118 -5.92 17.38 11.10
CA TRP A 118 -5.29 17.25 9.81
C TRP A 118 -3.95 16.52 9.94
N ILE A 119 -3.59 15.74 8.92
CA ILE A 119 -2.24 15.25 8.70
C ILE A 119 -1.63 16.09 7.58
N ILE A 120 -0.41 16.58 7.76
CA ILE A 120 0.34 17.23 6.69
C ILE A 120 1.22 16.20 5.99
N GLU A 121 1.05 15.97 4.70
CA GLU A 121 1.78 14.93 3.99
C GLU A 121 2.06 15.37 2.55
N HIS A 122 3.33 15.39 2.16
CA HIS A 122 3.78 15.82 0.83
C HIS A 122 3.23 17.19 0.41
N GLY A 123 3.20 18.15 1.34
CA GLY A 123 2.69 19.50 1.11
C GLY A 123 1.15 19.61 1.08
N GLU A 124 0.41 18.52 1.30
CA GLU A 124 -1.05 18.51 1.37
C GLU A 124 -1.53 18.45 2.82
N LYS A 125 -2.71 19.03 3.10
CA LYS A 125 -3.47 18.75 4.33
C LYS A 125 -4.51 17.67 4.06
N ARG A 126 -4.53 16.63 4.89
CA ARG A 126 -5.46 15.50 4.78
C ARG A 126 -6.35 15.44 6.02
N PRO A 127 -7.68 15.48 5.86
CA PRO A 127 -8.56 15.43 7.03
C PRO A 127 -8.44 14.05 7.68
N VAL A 128 -8.39 14.01 9.02
CA VAL A 128 -8.28 12.74 9.76
C VAL A 128 -9.32 12.68 10.87
N ALA A 129 -9.97 11.53 11.03
CA ALA A 129 -10.93 11.33 12.12
C ALA A 129 -10.18 11.12 13.44
N LEU A 130 -10.74 11.62 14.55
CA LEU A 130 -10.16 11.41 15.88
C LEU A 130 -9.98 9.92 16.21
N ALA A 131 -10.92 9.07 15.81
CA ALA A 131 -10.82 7.62 16.01
C ALA A 131 -9.60 7.03 15.29
N THR A 132 -9.27 7.54 14.09
CA THR A 132 -8.05 7.17 13.38
C THR A 132 -6.83 7.59 14.19
N LEU A 133 -6.74 8.82 14.68
CA LEU A 133 -5.61 9.25 15.51
C LEU A 133 -5.44 8.45 16.83
N GLN A 134 -6.52 7.91 17.38
CA GLN A 134 -6.48 7.11 18.61
C GLN A 134 -6.02 5.67 18.37
N ASN A 135 -6.24 5.14 17.17
CA ASN A 135 -5.94 3.76 16.80
C ASN A 135 -4.62 3.61 16.04
N GLY A 136 -4.18 4.67 15.35
CA GLY A 136 -2.91 4.70 14.65
C GLY A 136 -1.81 5.08 15.61
N ASP A 137 -0.64 4.48 15.49
CA ASP A 137 0.56 4.84 16.24
C ASP A 137 1.14 6.20 15.79
N LEU A 138 0.27 7.14 15.45
CA LEU A 138 0.64 8.49 15.07
C LEU A 138 1.03 9.26 16.33
N PRO A 139 2.14 10.02 16.31
CA PRO A 139 2.60 10.80 17.44
C PRO A 139 1.58 11.90 17.77
N THR A 140 0.65 11.60 18.67
CA THR A 140 -0.38 12.56 19.14
C THR A 140 0.09 13.42 20.30
N LYS A 141 1.33 13.24 20.76
CA LYS A 141 1.88 13.84 21.98
C LYS A 141 1.88 15.36 21.95
N TYR A 142 2.14 15.96 20.78
CA TYR A 142 2.11 17.39 20.57
C TYR A 142 1.34 17.69 19.29
N ARG A 143 0.21 18.39 19.44
CA ARG A 143 -0.66 18.81 18.34
C ARG A 143 -0.47 20.30 18.17
N LEU A 144 0.18 20.66 17.08
CA LEU A 144 0.37 22.06 16.75
C LEU A 144 -0.96 22.61 16.22
N VAL A 145 -1.45 23.68 16.84
CA VAL A 145 -2.54 24.47 16.27
C VAL A 145 -1.94 25.33 15.17
N LEU A 146 -2.34 25.13 13.92
CA LEU A 146 -1.89 25.97 12.81
C LEU A 146 -2.93 27.05 12.51
N PRO A 147 -2.52 28.26 12.09
CA PRO A 147 -3.44 29.30 11.67
C PRO A 147 -4.23 28.86 10.44
N SER A 148 -5.49 29.31 10.33
CA SER A 148 -6.36 28.98 9.20
C SER A 148 -5.73 29.35 7.86
N GLU A 149 -5.08 30.51 7.80
CA GLU A 149 -4.42 31.05 6.62
C GLU A 149 -3.29 30.14 6.13
N PHE A 150 -2.59 29.48 7.07
CA PHE A 150 -1.58 28.50 6.71
C PHE A 150 -2.22 27.24 6.15
N LEU A 151 -3.17 26.66 6.87
CA LEU A 151 -3.85 25.45 6.42
C LEU A 151 -4.56 25.67 5.09
N ASP A 152 -5.19 26.81 4.87
CA ASP A 152 -5.93 27.14 3.64
C ASP A 152 -5.01 27.34 2.43
N ALA A 153 -3.72 27.61 2.65
CA ALA A 153 -2.72 27.64 1.60
C ALA A 153 -2.27 26.23 1.16
N LEU A 154 -2.48 25.20 1.98
CA LEU A 154 -2.15 23.81 1.64
C LEU A 154 -3.28 23.18 0.80
N PRO A 155 -2.97 22.49 -0.31
CA PRO A 155 -3.94 21.67 -1.03
C PRO A 155 -4.61 20.65 -0.10
N VAL A 156 -5.90 20.41 -0.31
CA VAL A 156 -6.64 19.38 0.44
C VAL A 156 -6.48 18.05 -0.29
N GLY A 157 -5.75 17.14 0.34
CA GLY A 157 -5.64 15.75 -0.10
C GLY A 157 -6.85 14.90 0.31
N PRO A 158 -6.87 13.60 -0.06
CA PRO A 158 -7.89 12.67 0.41
C PRO A 158 -7.87 12.54 1.95
N THR A 159 -8.98 12.08 2.53
CA THR A 159 -9.03 11.76 3.97
C THR A 159 -7.93 10.78 4.34
N TYR A 160 -7.09 11.16 5.30
CA TYR A 160 -6.05 10.28 5.81
C TYR A 160 -6.69 9.05 6.47
N ARG A 161 -6.24 7.88 6.04
CA ARG A 161 -6.56 6.60 6.66
C ARG A 161 -5.24 6.05 7.18
N ILE A 162 -5.28 5.44 8.37
CA ILE A 162 -4.15 4.58 8.73
C ILE A 162 -4.10 3.52 7.64
N PRO A 163 -2.95 3.34 6.98
CA PRO A 163 -2.86 2.33 5.97
C PRO A 163 -3.27 0.98 6.55
N SER A 164 -4.22 0.32 5.89
CA SER A 164 -4.80 -0.92 6.41
C SER A 164 -3.76 -2.05 6.45
N TYR A 165 -2.60 -1.86 5.78
CA TYR A 165 -1.51 -2.84 5.74
C TYR A 165 -0.79 -3.05 7.07
N GLY A 166 -0.93 -2.15 8.04
CA GLY A 166 -0.46 -2.42 9.41
C GLY A 166 -1.10 -3.65 10.07
N VAL A 167 -2.13 -4.24 9.44
CA VAL A 167 -2.90 -5.38 9.93
C VAL A 167 -3.12 -6.44 8.84
N LEU A 168 -2.34 -6.45 7.74
CA LEU A 168 -2.43 -7.56 6.79
C LEU A 168 -1.77 -8.80 7.37
N GLU A 169 -2.53 -9.90 7.41
CA GLU A 169 -2.02 -11.21 7.78
C GLU A 169 -1.69 -12.00 6.51
N SER A 170 -0.65 -12.83 6.54
CA SER A 170 -0.37 -13.73 5.42
C SER A 170 -1.63 -14.52 5.04
N GLY A 171 -1.89 -14.64 3.74
CA GLY A 171 -3.09 -15.28 3.21
C GLY A 171 -4.32 -14.35 3.12
N GLN A 172 -4.23 -13.11 3.59
CA GLN A 172 -5.31 -12.14 3.49
C GLN A 172 -5.53 -11.73 2.03
N ALA A 173 -6.76 -11.90 1.55
CA ALA A 173 -7.17 -11.39 0.23
C ALA A 173 -7.18 -9.85 0.23
N VAL A 174 -6.67 -9.25 -0.83
CA VAL A 174 -6.58 -7.80 -1.02
C VAL A 174 -7.19 -7.42 -2.37
N ILE A 175 -7.95 -6.32 -2.38
CA ILE A 175 -8.57 -5.73 -3.56
C ILE A 175 -8.02 -4.33 -3.77
N GLY A 176 -7.48 -4.06 -4.95
CA GLY A 176 -7.07 -2.72 -5.37
C GLY A 176 -8.23 -1.85 -5.86
N ASP A 177 -8.01 -0.53 -5.95
CA ASP A 177 -8.99 0.42 -6.51
C ASP A 177 -9.37 0.09 -7.97
N SER A 178 -8.47 -0.54 -8.72
CA SER A 178 -8.65 -1.03 -10.10
C SER A 178 -9.45 -2.33 -10.22
N ASP A 179 -9.94 -2.89 -9.09
CA ASP A 179 -10.51 -4.24 -9.00
C ASP A 179 -9.47 -5.36 -9.22
N ASP A 180 -8.17 -5.03 -9.21
CA ASP A 180 -7.11 -6.04 -9.19
C ASP A 180 -7.16 -6.82 -7.87
N ARG A 181 -6.82 -8.11 -7.94
CA ARG A 181 -6.88 -9.04 -6.81
C ARG A 181 -5.47 -9.47 -6.43
N TYR A 182 -5.22 -9.50 -5.13
CA TYR A 182 -3.95 -9.93 -4.57
C TYR A 182 -4.21 -10.85 -3.37
N ILE A 183 -3.17 -11.60 -3.01
CA ILE A 183 -3.06 -12.22 -1.70
C ILE A 183 -1.79 -11.68 -1.02
N TYR A 184 -1.92 -11.26 0.23
CA TYR A 184 -0.78 -10.73 0.98
C TYR A 184 0.08 -11.87 1.52
N SER A 185 1.39 -11.77 1.32
CA SER A 185 2.45 -12.56 1.93
C SER A 185 3.35 -11.62 2.73
N ALA A 186 3.65 -11.98 3.97
CA ALA A 186 4.59 -11.25 4.80
C ALA A 186 6.03 -11.32 4.26
N ASP A 187 6.35 -12.37 3.50
CA ASP A 187 7.68 -12.58 2.93
C ASP A 187 7.84 -11.94 1.55
N ALA A 188 6.76 -11.83 0.77
CA ALA A 188 6.79 -11.43 -0.64
C ALA A 188 5.94 -10.20 -1.00
N GLY A 189 5.21 -9.62 -0.04
CA GLY A 189 4.27 -8.52 -0.29
C GLY A 189 2.98 -9.00 -0.96
N LEU A 190 2.45 -8.22 -1.90
CA LEU A 190 1.19 -8.54 -2.60
C LEU A 190 1.45 -9.46 -3.78
N VAL A 191 0.97 -10.70 -3.72
CA VAL A 191 1.02 -11.65 -4.86
C VAL A 191 -0.23 -11.46 -5.72
N PRO A 192 -0.11 -11.02 -7.00
CA PRO A 192 -1.26 -10.85 -7.87
C PRO A 192 -2.00 -12.17 -8.10
N VAL A 193 -3.33 -12.13 -8.24
CA VAL A 193 -4.15 -13.32 -8.49
C VAL A 193 -5.01 -13.08 -9.72
N THR A 194 -4.89 -13.93 -10.74
CA THR A 194 -5.64 -13.77 -12.00
C THR A 194 -7.08 -14.28 -11.90
N ASN A 195 -7.36 -15.13 -10.92
CA ASN A 195 -8.69 -15.70 -10.69
C ASN A 195 -8.94 -15.96 -9.20
N GLU A 196 -9.95 -15.28 -8.63
CA GLU A 196 -10.34 -15.41 -7.21
C GLU A 196 -10.69 -16.86 -6.82
N ALA A 197 -11.14 -17.68 -7.77
CA ALA A 197 -11.42 -19.09 -7.53
C ALA A 197 -10.16 -19.88 -7.10
N ILE A 198 -8.95 -19.40 -7.41
CA ILE A 198 -7.70 -20.02 -6.93
C ILE A 198 -7.55 -19.80 -5.42
N ILE A 199 -7.74 -18.57 -4.92
CA ILE A 199 -7.72 -18.25 -3.47
C ILE A 199 -8.73 -19.12 -2.71
N VAL A 200 -9.93 -19.21 -3.26
CA VAL A 200 -11.02 -20.06 -2.75
C VAL A 200 -10.62 -21.53 -2.70
N SER A 201 -9.95 -22.03 -3.74
CA SER A 201 -9.52 -23.43 -3.85
C SER A 201 -8.39 -23.75 -2.88
N LEU A 202 -7.48 -22.80 -2.62
CA LEU A 202 -6.38 -22.91 -1.65
C LEU A 202 -6.85 -22.87 -0.18
N GLY A 203 -8.09 -22.44 0.07
CA GLY A 203 -8.62 -22.31 1.44
C GLY A 203 -8.23 -21.02 2.14
N LEU A 204 -7.74 -20.03 1.41
CA LEU A 204 -7.28 -18.74 1.93
C LEU A 204 -8.41 -17.69 1.96
N GLN A 205 -9.64 -18.14 2.23
CA GLN A 205 -10.83 -17.30 2.19
C GLN A 205 -10.93 -16.40 3.42
N GLN A 206 -10.26 -15.27 3.37
CA GLN A 206 -10.41 -14.19 4.35
C GLN A 206 -11.28 -13.06 3.78
N THR A 207 -11.87 -12.25 4.65
CA THR A 207 -12.67 -11.08 4.21
C THR A 207 -11.74 -10.10 3.50
N PRO A 208 -11.92 -9.79 2.20
CA PRO A 208 -10.94 -8.99 1.49
C PRO A 208 -10.74 -7.60 2.09
N VAL A 209 -9.49 -7.14 2.12
CA VAL A 209 -9.11 -5.78 2.49
C VAL A 209 -8.99 -4.94 1.23
N ASN A 210 -9.62 -3.77 1.19
CA ASN A 210 -9.50 -2.85 0.07
C ASN A 210 -8.31 -1.91 0.32
N LEU A 211 -7.39 -1.84 -0.63
CA LEU A 211 -6.24 -0.93 -0.62
C LEU A 211 -6.31 0.01 -1.81
N THR A 212 -5.88 1.25 -1.59
CA THR A 212 -5.68 2.25 -2.64
C THR A 212 -4.42 1.95 -3.46
N ASP A 213 -4.31 2.51 -4.68
CA ASP A 213 -3.13 2.33 -5.53
C ASP A 213 -1.82 2.74 -4.83
N SER A 214 -1.85 3.79 -4.00
CA SER A 214 -0.70 4.20 -3.19
C SER A 214 -0.35 3.16 -2.11
N GLU A 215 -1.34 2.60 -1.42
CA GLU A 215 -1.11 1.55 -0.42
C GLU A 215 -0.57 0.27 -1.09
N LEU A 216 -1.05 -0.08 -2.29
CA LEU A 216 -0.50 -1.22 -3.05
C LEU A 216 0.98 -1.01 -3.38
N GLN A 217 1.37 0.21 -3.77
CA GLN A 217 2.78 0.55 -4.05
C GLN A 217 3.67 0.47 -2.80
N GLU A 218 3.15 0.90 -1.65
CA GLU A 218 3.87 0.86 -0.38
C GLU A 218 4.10 -0.56 0.14
N VAL A 219 3.09 -1.45 0.03
CA VAL A 219 3.24 -2.86 0.41
C VAL A 219 4.19 -3.59 -0.55
N GLY A 220 4.21 -3.18 -1.82
CA GLY A 220 4.98 -3.81 -2.88
C GLY A 220 4.23 -4.99 -3.50
N VAL A 221 4.28 -5.06 -4.84
CA VAL A 221 3.63 -6.11 -5.62
C VAL A 221 4.70 -7.08 -6.12
N HIS A 222 4.47 -8.37 -5.90
CA HIS A 222 5.32 -9.44 -6.34
C HIS A 222 5.21 -9.65 -7.86
N ASP A 223 6.34 -9.92 -8.53
CA ASP A 223 6.40 -10.02 -9.98
C ASP A 223 5.71 -11.27 -10.56
N THR A 224 5.54 -12.31 -9.74
CA THR A 224 4.88 -13.56 -10.14
C THR A 224 3.43 -13.55 -9.70
N ALA A 225 2.52 -13.69 -10.67
CA ALA A 225 1.10 -13.84 -10.41
C ALA A 225 0.74 -15.30 -10.13
N LEU A 226 -0.23 -15.50 -9.23
CA LEU A 226 -0.89 -16.76 -9.00
C LEU A 226 -2.00 -16.94 -10.04
N ASP A 227 -1.69 -17.75 -11.07
CA ASP A 227 -2.57 -18.02 -12.22
C ASP A 227 -2.84 -19.51 -12.45
N SER A 228 -2.40 -20.37 -11.53
CA SER A 228 -2.49 -21.82 -11.62
C SER A 228 -3.16 -22.41 -10.38
N TRP A 229 -3.87 -23.53 -10.57
CA TRP A 229 -4.29 -24.39 -9.45
C TRP A 229 -3.19 -25.37 -9.02
N LEU A 230 -2.07 -25.39 -9.73
CA LEU A 230 -0.88 -26.11 -9.32
C LEU A 230 0.06 -25.14 -8.61
N VAL A 231 0.42 -25.48 -7.39
CA VAL A 231 1.32 -24.68 -6.56
C VAL A 231 2.49 -25.51 -6.07
N THR A 232 3.66 -24.90 -5.97
CA THR A 232 4.85 -25.54 -5.40
C THR A 232 5.11 -24.98 -4.01
N CYS A 233 5.26 -25.88 -3.04
CA CYS A 233 5.64 -25.57 -1.66
C CYS A 233 6.77 -26.51 -1.23
N SER A 234 7.94 -25.96 -0.88
CA SER A 234 9.11 -26.77 -0.47
C SER A 234 9.46 -27.90 -1.44
N GLU A 235 9.49 -27.59 -2.75
CA GLU A 235 9.75 -28.53 -3.86
C GLU A 235 8.64 -29.54 -4.18
N GLU A 236 7.60 -29.66 -3.34
CA GLU A 236 6.44 -30.51 -3.63
C GLU A 236 5.38 -29.75 -4.42
N VAL A 237 4.74 -30.43 -5.37
CA VAL A 237 3.66 -29.86 -6.20
C VAL A 237 2.31 -30.31 -5.65
N PHE A 238 1.42 -29.35 -5.43
CA PHE A 238 0.07 -29.59 -4.99
C PHE A 238 -0.96 -29.04 -5.95
N PHE A 239 -2.12 -29.70 -6.01
CA PHE A 239 -3.30 -29.23 -6.70
C PHE A 239 -4.32 -28.64 -5.71
N ALA A 240 -4.66 -27.37 -5.90
CA ALA A 240 -5.62 -26.65 -5.05
C ALA A 240 -7.06 -27.06 -5.39
N SER A 241 -7.81 -27.55 -4.41
CA SER A 241 -9.23 -27.81 -4.56
C SER A 241 -9.96 -27.83 -3.23
N SER A 242 -11.22 -27.38 -3.23
CA SER A 242 -12.14 -27.58 -2.11
C SER A 242 -11.59 -27.07 -0.77
N GLN A 243 -10.83 -25.97 -0.82
CA GLN A 243 -10.17 -25.32 0.32
C GLN A 243 -9.00 -26.14 0.93
N GLN A 244 -8.45 -27.06 0.16
CA GLN A 244 -7.29 -27.88 0.53
C GLN A 244 -6.33 -27.94 -0.64
N VAL A 245 -5.12 -28.42 -0.37
CA VAL A 245 -4.15 -28.76 -1.40
C VAL A 245 -3.90 -30.26 -1.39
N HIS A 246 -3.87 -30.86 -2.57
CA HIS A 246 -3.72 -32.30 -2.78
C HIS A 246 -2.34 -32.57 -3.36
N PRO A 247 -1.50 -33.44 -2.76
CA PRO A 247 -0.26 -33.85 -3.37
C PRO A 247 -0.52 -34.36 -4.80
N VAL A 248 0.29 -33.96 -5.77
CA VAL A 248 0.12 -34.42 -7.16
C VAL A 248 0.93 -35.68 -7.39
N ALA A 249 0.29 -36.70 -7.96
CA ALA A 249 0.98 -37.93 -8.34
C ALA A 249 2.07 -37.65 -9.38
N GLU A 250 3.22 -38.31 -9.25
CA GLU A 250 4.37 -38.10 -10.14
C GLU A 250 4.00 -38.31 -11.62
N ASP A 251 3.16 -39.32 -11.90
CA ASP A 251 2.66 -39.62 -13.24
C ASP A 251 1.52 -38.70 -13.70
N ALA A 252 0.87 -37.97 -12.79
CA ALA A 252 -0.18 -37.02 -13.14
C ALA A 252 0.37 -35.68 -13.60
N LEU A 253 1.56 -35.28 -13.12
CA LEU A 253 2.10 -33.94 -13.38
C LEU A 253 2.29 -33.64 -14.87
N GLU A 254 2.69 -34.64 -15.66
CA GLU A 254 2.85 -34.50 -17.12
C GLU A 254 1.52 -34.38 -17.88
N HIS A 255 0.41 -34.77 -17.26
CA HIS A 255 -0.93 -34.73 -17.86
C HIS A 255 -1.74 -33.49 -17.48
N LEU A 256 -1.40 -32.84 -16.36
CA LEU A 256 -2.09 -31.62 -15.92
C LEU A 256 -1.63 -30.44 -16.78
N ALA A 257 -2.58 -29.74 -17.40
CA ALA A 257 -2.31 -28.75 -18.44
C ALA A 257 -1.81 -27.37 -17.93
N MET A 258 -1.16 -27.31 -16.77
CA MET A 258 -0.70 -26.04 -16.17
C MET A 258 0.68 -26.22 -15.56
N ASN A 259 1.43 -25.12 -15.51
CA ASN A 259 2.69 -25.08 -14.78
C ASN A 259 2.42 -24.80 -13.30
N PRO A 260 3.16 -25.44 -12.38
CA PRO A 260 3.13 -25.06 -10.97
C PRO A 260 3.64 -23.63 -10.77
N VAL A 261 2.99 -22.87 -9.88
CA VAL A 261 3.47 -21.56 -9.41
C VAL A 261 4.06 -21.74 -8.01
N GLU A 262 5.29 -21.28 -7.81
CA GLU A 262 5.92 -21.31 -6.48
C GLU A 262 5.23 -20.31 -5.55
N LEU A 263 4.80 -20.79 -4.39
CA LEU A 263 4.20 -19.93 -3.36
C LEU A 263 5.27 -19.50 -2.33
N PRO A 264 5.19 -18.27 -1.82
CA PRO A 264 5.93 -17.84 -0.64
C PRO A 264 5.76 -18.80 0.54
N ALA A 265 6.82 -18.97 1.34
CA ALA A 265 6.88 -19.97 2.41
C ALA A 265 5.82 -19.74 3.49
N ASP A 266 5.55 -18.48 3.83
CA ASP A 266 4.50 -18.10 4.76
C ASP A 266 3.10 -18.48 4.26
N LEU A 267 2.82 -18.33 2.95
CA LEU A 267 1.57 -18.79 2.35
C LEU A 267 1.46 -20.31 2.34
N CYS A 268 2.55 -21.02 2.01
CA CYS A 268 2.59 -22.49 2.08
C CYS A 268 2.26 -23.01 3.49
N GLY A 269 2.72 -22.32 4.53
CA GLY A 269 2.44 -22.67 5.93
C GLY A 269 0.96 -22.55 6.34
N LEU A 270 0.13 -21.89 5.54
CA LEU A 270 -1.31 -21.72 5.79
C LEU A 270 -2.18 -22.77 5.10
N LEU A 271 -1.63 -23.52 4.15
CA LEU A 271 -2.38 -24.46 3.33
C LEU A 271 -2.73 -25.72 4.13
N THR A 272 -3.97 -26.18 4.01
CA THR A 272 -4.38 -27.48 4.54
C THR A 272 -4.09 -28.56 3.52
N VAL A 273 -3.11 -29.42 3.80
CA VAL A 273 -2.76 -30.56 2.95
C VAL A 273 -3.74 -31.71 3.17
N SER A 274 -4.29 -32.24 2.08
CA SER A 274 -5.16 -33.41 2.08
C SER A 274 -4.35 -34.70 1.99
N ASP A 275 -4.84 -35.78 2.60
CA ASP A 275 -4.29 -37.13 2.39
C ASP A 275 -4.67 -37.73 1.02
N LEU A 276 -5.58 -37.06 0.31
CA LEU A 276 -6.03 -37.43 -1.03
C LEU A 276 -5.07 -36.89 -2.09
N GLU A 277 -4.56 -37.78 -2.92
CA GLU A 277 -3.66 -37.45 -4.02
C GLU A 277 -4.43 -37.02 -5.27
N ALA A 278 -3.99 -35.93 -5.91
CA ALA A 278 -4.45 -35.49 -7.21
C ALA A 278 -3.79 -36.35 -8.30
N THR A 279 -4.59 -37.21 -8.92
CA THR A 279 -4.14 -38.09 -10.02
C THR A 279 -4.63 -37.56 -11.36
N ARG A 280 -4.31 -38.27 -12.45
CA ARG A 280 -4.88 -38.02 -13.78
C ARG A 280 -6.39 -38.30 -13.88
N VAL A 281 -7.04 -38.78 -12.82
CA VAL A 281 -8.50 -38.99 -12.76
C VAL A 281 -9.10 -38.12 -11.67
N MET A 282 -10.01 -37.22 -12.04
CA MET A 282 -10.72 -36.34 -11.12
C MET A 282 -12.22 -36.36 -11.38
N SER A 283 -13.02 -35.98 -10.39
CA SER A 283 -14.45 -35.70 -10.57
C SER A 283 -14.67 -34.20 -10.77
N ASP A 284 -15.74 -33.78 -11.43
CA ASP A 284 -16.23 -32.39 -11.29
C ASP A 284 -17.25 -32.27 -10.15
N MET A 285 -17.76 -31.05 -9.89
CA MET A 285 -18.73 -30.81 -8.83
C MET A 285 -20.08 -31.54 -9.02
N SER A 286 -20.36 -32.04 -10.24
CA SER A 286 -21.53 -32.88 -10.51
C SER A 286 -21.29 -34.37 -10.27
N GLY A 287 -20.05 -34.75 -9.89
CA GLY A 287 -19.62 -36.13 -9.73
C GLY A 287 -19.26 -36.83 -11.04
N ARG A 288 -19.18 -36.10 -12.17
CA ARG A 288 -18.76 -36.69 -13.45
C ARG A 288 -17.25 -36.92 -13.45
N LEU A 289 -16.85 -38.07 -13.95
CA LEU A 289 -15.45 -38.46 -14.02
C LEU A 289 -14.76 -37.89 -15.25
N TRP A 290 -13.54 -37.43 -15.06
CA TRP A 290 -12.68 -36.85 -16.06
C TRP A 290 -11.29 -37.47 -15.99
N VAL A 291 -10.73 -37.80 -17.14
CA VAL A 291 -9.32 -38.21 -17.29
C VAL A 291 -8.57 -37.08 -17.97
N PHE A 292 -7.41 -36.73 -17.41
CA PHE A 292 -6.47 -35.80 -18.02
C PHE A 292 -5.57 -36.56 -18.99
N GLU A 293 -5.57 -36.15 -20.24
CA GLU A 293 -4.77 -36.76 -21.30
C GLU A 293 -4.37 -35.67 -22.29
N ASP A 294 -3.07 -35.55 -22.56
CA ASP A 294 -2.48 -34.56 -23.48
C ASP A 294 -2.98 -33.11 -23.24
N GLY A 295 -3.12 -32.72 -21.97
CA GLY A 295 -3.58 -31.40 -21.56
C GLY A 295 -5.07 -31.13 -21.81
N ALA A 296 -5.86 -32.17 -22.14
CA ALA A 296 -7.30 -32.10 -22.33
C ALA A 296 -8.05 -32.96 -21.30
N LEU A 297 -9.32 -32.62 -21.09
CA LEU A 297 -10.26 -33.40 -20.29
C LEU A 297 -11.05 -34.36 -21.17
N ARG A 298 -11.01 -35.65 -20.85
CA ARG A 298 -11.88 -36.67 -21.46
C ARG A 298 -12.91 -37.14 -20.47
N ALA A 299 -14.19 -37.14 -20.88
CA ALA A 299 -15.25 -37.69 -20.05
C ALA A 299 -15.08 -39.20 -19.90
N ALA A 300 -15.23 -39.70 -18.67
CA ALA A 300 -15.11 -41.11 -18.35
C ALA A 300 -16.32 -41.61 -17.55
N THR A 301 -16.47 -42.93 -17.56
CA THR A 301 -17.36 -43.71 -16.69
C THR A 301 -16.51 -44.66 -15.85
N GLU A 302 -17.07 -45.21 -14.77
CA GLU A 302 -16.38 -46.22 -13.97
C GLU A 302 -15.90 -47.41 -14.83
N GLY A 303 -16.73 -47.87 -15.78
CA GLY A 303 -16.35 -48.96 -16.70
C GLY A 303 -15.16 -48.61 -17.58
N THR A 304 -15.11 -47.42 -18.16
CA THR A 304 -13.96 -46.99 -18.97
C THR A 304 -12.69 -46.81 -18.15
N LEU A 305 -12.81 -46.45 -16.86
CA LEU A 305 -11.65 -46.37 -15.96
C LEU A 305 -11.17 -47.77 -15.58
N GLU A 306 -12.08 -48.71 -15.33
CA GLU A 306 -11.76 -50.12 -15.10
C GLU A 306 -11.04 -50.74 -16.30
N ASP A 307 -11.57 -50.56 -17.50
CA ASP A 307 -10.96 -51.06 -18.74
C ASP A 307 -9.56 -50.46 -18.98
N ALA A 308 -9.35 -49.20 -18.58
CA ALA A 308 -8.07 -48.51 -18.67
C ALA A 308 -7.10 -48.79 -17.49
N GLY A 309 -7.51 -49.59 -16.50
CA GLY A 309 -6.71 -49.85 -15.31
C GLY A 309 -6.52 -48.64 -14.39
N LEU A 310 -7.43 -47.66 -14.45
CA LEU A 310 -7.38 -46.38 -13.74
C LEU A 310 -8.37 -46.28 -12.59
N GLN A 311 -8.58 -47.38 -11.89
CA GLN A 311 -9.44 -47.38 -10.71
C GLN A 311 -8.75 -46.65 -9.56
N SER A 312 -9.31 -45.51 -9.15
CA SER A 312 -9.02 -44.86 -7.87
C SER A 312 -10.26 -44.90 -6.99
N LEU A 313 -10.10 -45.33 -5.73
CA LEU A 313 -11.19 -45.39 -4.75
C LEU A 313 -11.62 -44.00 -4.27
N ASP A 314 -10.67 -43.08 -4.17
CA ASP A 314 -10.92 -41.70 -3.77
C ASP A 314 -10.39 -40.74 -4.84
N ARG A 315 -11.10 -39.64 -5.07
CA ARG A 315 -10.84 -38.73 -6.19
C ARG A 315 -10.95 -37.28 -5.77
N VAL A 316 -10.00 -36.48 -6.23
CA VAL A 316 -10.05 -35.04 -6.07
C VAL A 316 -11.15 -34.48 -6.96
N THR A 317 -11.94 -33.55 -6.41
CA THR A 317 -12.92 -32.81 -7.19
C THR A 317 -12.24 -31.61 -7.85
N MET A 318 -12.41 -31.44 -9.14
CA MET A 318 -11.85 -30.34 -9.91
C MET A 318 -12.69 -29.07 -9.74
N PRO A 319 -12.08 -27.89 -9.48
CA PRO A 319 -12.79 -26.63 -9.51
C PRO A 319 -13.39 -26.32 -10.90
N ASP A 320 -14.63 -25.85 -10.94
CA ASP A 320 -15.33 -25.50 -12.19
C ASP A 320 -14.61 -24.40 -13.00
N ALA A 321 -13.89 -23.51 -12.30
CA ALA A 321 -13.08 -22.48 -12.93
C ALA A 321 -11.89 -23.11 -13.67
N TYR A 322 -11.19 -24.06 -13.05
CA TYR A 322 -10.10 -24.79 -13.69
C TYR A 322 -10.59 -25.62 -14.88
N LYS A 323 -11.69 -26.37 -14.72
CA LYS A 323 -12.31 -27.14 -15.81
C LYS A 323 -12.60 -26.32 -17.07
N ARG A 324 -13.02 -25.05 -16.90
CA ARG A 324 -13.35 -24.15 -18.01
C ARG A 324 -12.12 -23.70 -18.82
N LEU A 325 -10.92 -23.83 -18.28
CA LEU A 325 -9.67 -23.50 -18.98
C LEU A 325 -9.19 -24.63 -19.90
N LEU A 326 -9.73 -25.84 -19.73
CA LEU A 326 -9.24 -27.02 -20.40
C LEU A 326 -10.09 -27.37 -21.63
N PRO A 327 -9.46 -27.82 -22.73
CA PRO A 327 -10.19 -28.43 -23.83
C PRO A 327 -10.94 -29.68 -23.35
N VAL A 328 -12.19 -29.85 -23.80
CA VAL A 328 -13.02 -31.02 -23.47
C VAL A 328 -13.22 -31.88 -24.70
N TRP A 329 -12.82 -33.15 -24.62
CA TRP A 329 -13.10 -34.16 -25.64
C TRP A 329 -14.21 -35.09 -25.17
N LEU A 330 -15.17 -35.35 -26.06
CA LEU A 330 -16.43 -35.99 -25.69
C LEU A 330 -16.30 -37.50 -25.42
N ASN A 331 -15.23 -38.16 -25.90
CA ASN A 331 -15.05 -39.61 -25.77
C ASN A 331 -13.58 -39.98 -25.45
N LEU A 332 -13.40 -40.91 -24.51
CA LEU A 332 -12.17 -41.67 -24.35
C LEU A 332 -12.19 -42.80 -25.40
N GLU A 333 -11.69 -42.53 -26.60
CA GLU A 333 -11.45 -43.60 -27.58
C GLU A 333 -10.26 -44.40 -27.08
N ILE A 334 -10.51 -45.62 -26.59
CA ILE A 334 -9.45 -46.61 -26.36
C ILE A 334 -8.88 -46.90 -27.74
N ASN A 335 -7.70 -46.36 -28.04
CA ASN A 335 -6.95 -46.77 -29.23
C ASN A 335 -6.54 -48.24 -29.02
N GLU A 336 -7.37 -49.18 -29.49
CA GLU A 336 -7.06 -50.62 -29.53
C GLU A 336 -5.82 -50.96 -30.39
N PHE A 337 -5.10 -49.96 -30.92
CA PHE A 337 -4.03 -50.12 -31.90
C PHE A 337 -2.60 -50.29 -31.33
N GLU A 338 -2.38 -50.21 -30.01
CA GLU A 338 -1.06 -50.46 -29.40
C GLU A 338 -0.88 -51.87 -28.78
N LEU A 339 -1.85 -52.79 -28.95
CA LEU A 339 -1.74 -54.17 -28.43
C LEU A 339 -1.17 -55.19 -29.44
N MET A 340 -0.59 -54.78 -30.57
CA MET A 340 -0.02 -55.73 -31.54
C MET A 340 1.32 -55.29 -32.12
N GLU A 341 2.40 -55.35 -31.32
CA GLU A 341 3.69 -55.85 -31.80
C GLU A 341 4.36 -56.69 -30.70
N VAL A 342 3.84 -57.90 -30.48
CA VAL A 342 4.66 -58.98 -29.90
C VAL A 342 5.47 -59.55 -31.07
N PRO A 343 6.79 -59.34 -31.16
CA PRO A 343 7.59 -59.99 -32.17
C PRO A 343 7.51 -61.51 -31.97
N PRO A 344 7.35 -62.32 -33.03
CA PRO A 344 7.31 -63.76 -32.90
C PRO A 344 8.60 -64.26 -32.24
N ALA A 345 8.45 -65.04 -31.16
CA ALA A 345 9.56 -65.71 -30.51
C ALA A 345 10.26 -66.68 -31.49
N PRO A 346 11.60 -66.84 -31.38
CA PRO A 346 12.43 -67.58 -32.34
C PRO A 346 12.15 -69.08 -32.44
#